data_AF-A0A3B9H679-F1
#
_entry.id   AF-A0A3B9H679-F1
#
_cell.length_a   1.000
_cell.length_b   1.000
_cell.length_c   1.000
_cell.angle_alpha   90.00
_cell.angle_beta   90.00
_cell.angle_gamma   90.00
#
_symmetry.space_group_name_H-M   'P 1'
#
loop_
_entity.id
_entity.type
_entity.pdbx_description
1 polymer ?
#
loop_
_entity_poly.entity_id
_entity_poly.type
_entity_poly.pdbx_seq_one_letter_code
_entity_poly.pdbx_strand_id
1 'polypeptide(L)'
;MLNDDIPATTKPLFEDLQMGSPLPDDKPEIVNRKAEAKRVINRISGIILEHREASLQLNVVLGWNELSIVINALRDHAQGGQGILQLAGLDEIQAHCINRLYEELVEEPSNILYSTPTGPSTTRYDSMEPSFWIECLDLLENEILKSTSN
;
A
#
# COMPACT_ATOMS: atom_id res chain seq x y z
N MET A 1 -5.80 -27.52 22.63
CA MET A 1 -5.44 -26.15 22.22
C MET A 1 -5.84 -26.05 20.76
N LEU A 2 -6.95 -25.39 20.48
CA LEU A 2 -7.40 -25.14 19.11
C LEU A 2 -6.55 -23.98 18.59
N ASN A 3 -5.66 -24.26 17.64
CA ASN A 3 -5.13 -23.22 16.78
C ASN A 3 -6.24 -22.93 15.78
N ASP A 4 -6.92 -21.81 15.96
CA ASP A 4 -7.79 -21.26 14.94
C ASP A 4 -6.92 -20.88 13.75
N ASP A 5 -6.89 -21.74 12.73
CA ASP A 5 -6.46 -21.42 11.37
C ASP A 5 -7.45 -20.37 10.83
N ILE A 6 -7.23 -19.11 11.18
CA ILE A 6 -7.80 -17.98 10.47
C ILE A 6 -7.09 -17.98 9.11
N PRO A 7 -7.79 -18.20 7.98
CA PRO A 7 -7.18 -18.03 6.68
C PRO A 7 -6.73 -16.57 6.60
N ALA A 8 -5.44 -16.34 6.39
CA ALA A 8 -4.97 -15.02 5.97
C ALA A 8 -5.66 -14.74 4.63
N THR A 9 -6.72 -13.93 4.65
CA THR A 9 -7.51 -13.61 3.44
C THR A 9 -6.74 -12.70 2.50
N THR A 10 -5.63 -12.12 2.97
CA THR A 10 -4.76 -11.21 2.23
C THR A 10 -3.41 -11.88 1.97
N LYS A 11 -3.06 -12.02 0.68
CA LYS A 11 -1.76 -12.49 0.21
C LYS A 11 -0.65 -11.52 0.65
N PRO A 12 0.53 -11.99 1.09
CA PRO A 12 1.65 -11.10 1.42
C PRO A 12 2.03 -10.19 0.24
N LEU A 13 2.20 -8.89 0.52
CA LEU A 13 2.44 -7.87 -0.52
C LEU A 13 3.70 -8.19 -1.36
N PHE A 14 4.72 -8.80 -0.74
CA PHE A 14 6.01 -9.10 -1.37
C PHE A 14 6.30 -10.60 -1.52
N GLU A 15 5.27 -11.45 -1.59
CA GLU A 15 5.44 -12.92 -1.59
C GLU A 15 6.40 -13.44 -2.70
N ASP A 16 6.40 -12.78 -3.86
CA ASP A 16 7.27 -13.14 -5.00
C ASP A 16 8.78 -12.93 -4.72
N LEU A 17 9.16 -12.21 -3.65
CA LEU A 17 10.55 -12.05 -3.22
C LEU A 17 11.05 -13.21 -2.33
N GLN A 18 10.14 -14.02 -1.77
CA GLN A 18 10.49 -15.09 -0.83
C GLN A 18 10.72 -16.46 -1.51
N MET A 19 10.15 -16.66 -2.70
CA MET A 19 10.37 -17.86 -3.51
C MET A 19 11.66 -17.72 -4.33
N GLY A 20 12.77 -18.20 -3.75
CA GLY A 20 14.13 -18.14 -4.28
C GLY A 20 14.33 -18.73 -5.68
N SER A 21 13.90 -18.01 -6.71
CA SER A 21 14.60 -18.01 -7.98
C SER A 21 15.84 -17.12 -7.85
N PRO A 22 17.02 -17.51 -8.35
CA PRO A 22 18.17 -16.64 -8.39
C PRO A 22 17.89 -15.55 -9.44
N LEU A 23 17.12 -14.54 -9.04
CA LEU A 23 17.08 -13.29 -9.77
C LEU A 23 18.49 -12.70 -9.72
N PRO A 24 19.01 -12.12 -10.81
CA PRO A 24 20.29 -11.43 -10.78
C PRO A 24 20.26 -10.43 -9.61
N ASP A 25 21.28 -10.47 -8.75
CA ASP A 25 21.43 -9.58 -7.57
C ASP A 25 21.36 -8.09 -7.94
N ASP A 26 21.57 -7.75 -9.21
CA ASP A 26 21.34 -6.43 -9.76
C ASP A 26 19.86 -6.23 -10.11
N LYS A 27 19.02 -6.03 -9.09
CA LYS A 27 17.83 -5.21 -9.32
C LYS A 27 18.33 -3.85 -9.81
N PRO A 28 17.96 -3.41 -11.03
CA PRO A 28 18.41 -2.15 -11.56
C PRO A 28 17.95 -1.07 -10.59
N GLU A 29 18.89 -0.22 -10.21
CA GLU A 29 18.59 0.93 -9.38
C GLU A 29 17.42 1.70 -10.00
N ILE A 30 16.45 2.12 -9.17
CA ILE A 30 15.32 2.91 -9.65
C ILE A 30 15.89 4.21 -10.23
N VAL A 31 16.01 4.24 -11.55
CA VAL A 31 16.76 5.26 -12.32
C VAL A 31 16.29 6.67 -11.98
N ASN A 32 14.99 6.82 -11.66
CA ASN A 32 14.42 8.06 -11.17
C ASN A 32 13.53 7.82 -9.95
N ARG A 33 14.17 7.52 -8.81
CA ARG A 33 13.50 7.28 -7.51
C ARG A 33 12.44 8.33 -7.19
N LYS A 34 12.71 9.61 -7.47
CA LYS A 34 11.77 10.72 -7.24
C LYS A 34 10.53 10.65 -8.13
N ALA A 35 10.70 10.37 -9.42
CA ALA A 35 9.57 10.25 -10.34
C ALA A 35 8.73 9.01 -10.03
N GLU A 36 9.36 7.90 -9.68
CA GLU A 36 8.65 6.69 -9.26
C GLU A 36 7.90 6.89 -7.94
N ALA A 37 8.52 7.55 -6.95
CA ALA A 37 7.84 7.88 -5.70
C ALA A 37 6.61 8.74 -5.97
N LYS A 38 6.74 9.77 -6.83
CA LYS A 38 5.61 10.61 -7.24
C LYS A 38 4.50 9.79 -7.93
N ARG A 39 4.86 8.86 -8.82
CA ARG A 39 3.89 7.98 -9.50
C ARG A 39 3.12 7.14 -8.50
N VAL A 40 3.83 6.51 -7.55
CA VAL A 40 3.25 5.70 -6.48
C VAL A 40 2.32 6.53 -5.61
N ILE A 41 2.79 7.67 -5.11
CA ILE A 41 2.02 8.56 -4.24
C ILE A 41 0.74 9.01 -4.94
N ASN A 42 0.83 9.42 -6.22
CA ASN A 42 -0.33 9.83 -7.00
C ASN A 42 -1.35 8.69 -7.15
N ARG A 43 -0.87 7.46 -7.36
CA ARG A 43 -1.73 6.28 -7.48
C ARG A 43 -2.45 5.97 -6.17
N ILE A 44 -1.72 5.86 -5.06
CA ILE A 44 -2.30 5.61 -3.73
C ILE A 44 -3.29 6.72 -3.37
N SER A 45 -2.94 7.98 -3.67
CA SER A 45 -3.82 9.13 -3.44
C SER A 45 -5.11 9.05 -4.24
N GLY A 46 -5.05 8.57 -5.49
CA GLY A 46 -6.24 8.33 -6.31
C GLY A 46 -7.19 7.32 -5.68
N ILE A 47 -6.67 6.17 -5.24
CA ILE A 47 -7.45 5.13 -4.55
C ILE A 47 -8.05 5.69 -3.26
N ILE A 48 -7.26 6.40 -2.44
CA ILE A 48 -7.75 7.03 -1.21
C ILE A 48 -8.89 8.02 -1.50
N LEU A 49 -8.78 8.81 -2.57
CA LEU A 49 -9.81 9.78 -2.95
C LEU A 49 -11.11 9.09 -3.36
N GLU A 50 -11.03 8.06 -4.19
CA GLU A 50 -12.20 7.27 -4.61
C GLU A 50 -12.91 6.65 -3.40
N HIS A 51 -12.16 6.09 -2.45
CA HIS A 51 -12.72 5.53 -1.22
C HIS A 51 -13.31 6.59 -0.30
N ARG A 52 -12.72 7.78 -0.22
CA ARG A 52 -13.28 8.92 0.49
C ARG A 52 -14.64 9.30 -0.10
N GLU A 53 -14.72 9.48 -1.41
CA GLU A 53 -15.95 9.86 -2.09
C GLU A 53 -17.04 8.80 -1.94
N ALA A 54 -16.70 7.51 -2.07
CA ALA A 54 -17.63 6.41 -1.87
C ALA A 54 -18.15 6.35 -0.41
N SER A 55 -17.26 6.54 0.57
CA SER A 55 -17.60 6.49 2.00
C SER A 55 -18.55 7.61 2.44
N LEU A 56 -18.51 8.77 1.77
CA LEU A 56 -19.43 9.88 2.06
C LEU A 56 -20.89 9.49 1.86
N GLN A 57 -21.20 8.60 0.93
CA GLN A 57 -22.57 8.09 0.71
C GLN A 57 -23.10 7.28 1.91
N LEU A 58 -22.18 6.76 2.73
CA LEU A 58 -22.45 6.00 3.95
C LEU A 58 -22.38 6.88 5.21
N ASN A 59 -22.23 8.20 5.07
CA ASN A 59 -21.94 9.15 6.15
C ASN A 59 -20.64 8.85 6.92
N VAL A 60 -19.69 8.17 6.27
CA VAL A 60 -18.35 7.91 6.82
C VAL A 60 -17.36 8.92 6.25
N VAL A 61 -16.62 9.60 7.13
CA VAL A 61 -15.53 10.50 6.75
C VAL A 61 -14.21 9.78 6.99
N LEU A 62 -13.46 9.50 5.92
CA LEU A 62 -12.11 8.96 6.03
C LEU A 62 -11.09 10.11 6.20
N GLY A 63 -11.01 10.60 7.43
CA GLY A 63 -10.11 11.67 7.86
C GLY A 63 -8.70 11.16 8.12
N TRP A 64 -7.88 12.00 8.77
CA TRP A 64 -6.51 11.63 9.10
C TRP A 64 -6.44 10.40 10.03
N ASN A 65 -7.33 10.33 11.04
CA ASN A 65 -7.32 9.24 12.00
C ASN A 65 -7.52 7.89 11.31
N GLU A 66 -8.51 7.81 10.42
CA GLU A 66 -8.84 6.60 9.66
C GLU A 66 -7.72 6.24 8.67
N LEU A 67 -7.17 7.22 7.95
CA LEU A 67 -6.07 6.97 7.02
C LEU A 67 -4.77 6.55 7.72
N SER A 68 -4.51 7.07 8.92
CA SER A 68 -3.33 6.68 9.70
C SER A 68 -3.35 5.19 10.07
N ILE A 69 -4.54 4.62 10.31
CA ILE A 69 -4.72 3.17 10.56
C ILE A 69 -4.29 2.37 9.33
N VAL A 70 -4.75 2.78 8.14
CA VAL A 70 -4.39 2.11 6.87
C VAL A 70 -2.91 2.23 6.57
N ILE A 71 -2.33 3.43 6.68
CA ILE A 71 -0.90 3.67 6.39
C ILE A 71 -0.02 2.84 7.34
N ASN A 72 -0.36 2.78 8.63
CA ASN A 72 0.39 1.99 9.61
C ASN A 72 0.29 0.48 9.31
N ALA A 73 -0.88 -0.02 8.92
CA ALA A 73 -1.05 -1.42 8.51
C ALA A 73 -0.25 -1.74 7.24
N LEU A 74 -0.23 -0.83 6.25
CA LEU A 74 0.58 -1.00 5.04
C LEU A 74 2.09 -1.03 5.33
N ARG A 75 2.56 -0.21 6.28
CA ARG A 75 3.96 -0.24 6.75
C ARG A 75 4.31 -1.56 7.42
N ASP A 76 3.47 -2.02 8.35
CA ASP A 76 3.64 -3.30 9.03
C ASP A 76 3.69 -4.44 8.01
N HIS A 77 2.74 -4.47 7.07
CA HIS A 77 2.68 -5.48 6.02
C HIS A 77 3.93 -5.46 5.12
N ALA A 78 4.42 -4.27 4.75
CA ALA A 78 5.65 -4.14 3.97
C ALA A 78 6.90 -4.62 4.72
N GLN A 79 6.92 -4.53 6.04
CA GLN A 79 8.00 -5.05 6.88
C GLN A 79 7.92 -6.56 7.11
N GLY A 80 6.93 -7.25 6.52
CA GLY A 80 6.68 -8.68 6.70
C GLY A 80 5.76 -9.00 7.89
N GLY A 81 5.12 -7.99 8.47
CA GLY A 81 4.04 -8.16 9.44
C GLY A 81 2.73 -8.59 8.78
N GLN A 82 1.68 -8.73 9.59
CA GLN A 82 0.35 -9.17 9.12
C GLN A 82 -0.51 -8.02 8.58
N GLY A 83 -0.11 -6.76 8.82
CA GLY A 83 -0.89 -5.59 8.43
C GLY A 83 -2.21 -5.47 9.19
N ILE A 84 -2.18 -5.72 10.50
CA ILE A 84 -3.40 -5.72 11.32
C ILE A 84 -3.92 -4.28 11.49
N LEU A 85 -5.16 -4.05 11.05
CA LEU A 85 -5.85 -2.78 11.24
C LEU A 85 -6.35 -2.63 12.68
N GLN A 86 -6.01 -1.51 13.32
CA GLN A 86 -6.48 -1.17 14.67
C GLN A 86 -7.87 -0.53 14.62
N LEU A 87 -8.91 -1.36 14.52
CA LEU A 87 -10.30 -0.93 14.32
C LEU A 87 -11.11 -0.79 15.63
N ALA A 88 -10.47 -0.99 16.78
CA ALA A 88 -11.15 -0.95 18.07
C ALA A 88 -11.80 0.44 18.31
N GLY A 89 -13.10 0.45 18.61
CA GLY A 89 -13.86 1.67 18.89
C GLY A 89 -14.49 2.33 17.67
N LEU A 90 -14.30 1.78 16.47
CA LEU A 90 -15.02 2.19 15.27
C LEU A 90 -16.35 1.45 15.16
N ASP A 91 -17.35 2.07 14.53
CA ASP A 91 -18.57 1.35 14.15
C ASP A 91 -18.31 0.39 12.97
N GLU A 92 -19.24 -0.53 12.73
CA GLU A 92 -19.09 -1.58 11.71
C GLU A 92 -18.94 -1.02 10.29
N ILE A 93 -19.59 0.11 9.99
CA ILE A 93 -19.54 0.73 8.66
C ILE A 93 -18.19 1.40 8.44
N GLN A 94 -17.71 2.15 9.45
CA GLN A 94 -16.36 2.72 9.44
C GLN A 94 -15.29 1.65 9.30
N ALA A 95 -15.37 0.60 10.11
CA ALA A 95 -14.45 -0.53 10.05
C ALA A 95 -14.48 -1.20 8.66
N HIS A 96 -15.66 -1.36 8.06
CA HIS A 96 -15.79 -1.89 6.71
C HIS A 96 -15.10 -1.01 5.65
N CYS A 97 -15.32 0.31 5.68
CA CYS A 97 -14.68 1.23 4.74
C CYS A 97 -13.14 1.20 4.85
N ILE A 98 -12.60 1.15 6.07
CA ILE A 98 -11.14 1.09 6.30
C ILE A 98 -10.56 -0.24 5.82
N ASN A 99 -11.23 -1.37 6.12
CA ASN A 99 -10.81 -2.68 5.62
C ASN A 99 -10.76 -2.69 4.10
N ARG A 100 -11.83 -2.21 3.44
CA ARG A 100 -11.94 -2.23 1.99
C ARG A 100 -10.86 -1.40 1.31
N LEU A 101 -10.51 -0.24 1.88
CA LEU A 101 -9.40 0.59 1.41
C LEU A 101 -8.05 -0.14 1.55
N TYR A 102 -7.80 -0.75 2.70
CA TYR A 102 -6.57 -1.50 2.94
C TYR A 102 -6.43 -2.70 1.98
N GLU A 103 -7.48 -3.49 1.83
CA GLU A 103 -7.52 -4.64 0.91
C GLU A 103 -7.18 -4.22 -0.51
N GLU A 104 -7.83 -3.18 -1.03
CA GLU A 104 -7.58 -2.71 -2.39
C GLU A 104 -6.14 -2.21 -2.60
N LEU A 105 -5.58 -1.54 -1.60
CA LEU A 105 -4.18 -1.08 -1.65
C LEU A 105 -3.18 -2.24 -1.62
N VAL A 106 -3.52 -3.36 -0.99
CA VAL A 106 -2.68 -4.57 -0.94
C VAL A 106 -2.86 -5.46 -2.17
N GLU A 107 -4.10 -5.62 -2.64
CA GLU A 107 -4.44 -6.54 -3.73
C GLU A 107 -4.03 -6.02 -5.10
N GLU A 108 -3.93 -4.71 -5.28
CA GLU A 108 -3.57 -4.09 -6.56
C GLU A 108 -2.04 -4.19 -6.81
N PRO A 109 -1.57 -5.13 -7.65
CA PRO A 109 -0.14 -5.43 -7.76
C PRO A 109 0.64 -4.24 -8.34
N SER A 110 0.01 -3.41 -9.17
CA SER A 110 0.67 -2.27 -9.78
C SER A 110 1.01 -1.14 -8.78
N ASN A 111 0.55 -1.24 -7.53
CA ASN A 111 1.00 -0.38 -6.45
C ASN A 111 2.49 -0.59 -6.16
N ILE A 112 2.96 -1.83 -6.18
CA ILE A 112 4.35 -2.18 -5.81
C ILE A 112 5.25 -2.49 -7.01
N LEU A 113 4.73 -2.47 -8.24
CA LEU A 113 5.53 -2.73 -9.44
C LEU A 113 6.11 -1.43 -10.01
N TYR A 114 7.35 -1.49 -10.49
CA TYR A 114 7.95 -0.48 -11.37
C TYR A 114 8.41 -1.11 -12.68
N SER A 115 8.47 -0.29 -13.73
CA SER A 115 8.90 -0.73 -15.05
C SER A 115 10.33 -0.30 -15.34
N THR A 116 11.14 -1.25 -15.79
CA THR A 116 12.49 -0.99 -16.31
C THR A 116 12.53 -1.25 -17.82
N PRO A 117 12.84 -0.25 -18.66
CA PRO A 117 13.11 -0.49 -20.07
C PRO A 117 14.33 -1.41 -20.22
N THR A 118 14.16 -2.54 -20.89
CA THR A 118 15.25 -3.51 -21.15
C THR A 118 15.72 -3.47 -22.61
N GLY A 119 15.09 -2.65 -23.44
CA GLY A 119 15.39 -2.48 -24.86
C GLY A 119 14.46 -1.46 -25.52
N PRO A 120 14.54 -1.27 -26.84
CA PRO A 120 13.75 -0.27 -27.58
C PRO A 120 12.23 -0.50 -27.52
N SER A 121 11.79 -1.73 -27.26
CA SER A 121 10.38 -2.14 -27.24
C SER A 121 10.04 -3.12 -26.12
N THR A 122 10.97 -3.37 -25.19
CA THR A 122 10.79 -4.35 -24.11
C THR A 122 10.86 -3.68 -22.75
N THR A 123 9.91 -4.02 -21.90
CA THR A 123 9.79 -3.52 -20.53
C THR A 123 9.74 -4.71 -19.59
N ARG A 124 10.56 -4.68 -18.54
CA ARG A 124 10.47 -5.61 -17.42
C ARG A 124 9.71 -4.94 -16.28
N TYR A 125 8.91 -5.72 -15.57
CA TYR A 125 8.25 -5.29 -14.35
C TYR A 125 8.98 -5.93 -13.18
N ASP A 126 9.44 -5.09 -12.26
CA ASP A 126 10.13 -5.50 -11.05
C ASP A 126 9.32 -5.03 -9.84
N SER A 127 9.30 -5.83 -8.77
CA SER A 127 8.70 -5.41 -7.49
C SER A 127 9.63 -4.44 -6.78
N MET A 128 9.08 -3.34 -6.27
CA MET A 128 9.79 -2.38 -5.45
C MET A 128 10.39 -3.05 -4.22
N GLU A 129 11.50 -2.49 -3.75
CA GLU A 129 12.00 -2.84 -2.43
C GLU A 129 11.01 -2.37 -1.36
N PRO A 130 10.73 -3.17 -0.33
CA PRO A 130 9.86 -2.76 0.77
C PRO A 130 10.27 -1.43 1.42
N SER A 131 11.58 -1.17 1.51
CA SER A 131 12.13 0.08 2.03
C SER A 131 11.75 1.30 1.18
N PHE A 132 11.68 1.15 -0.14
CA PHE A 132 11.23 2.23 -1.03
C PHE A 132 9.73 2.43 -0.99
N TRP A 133 8.96 1.35 -0.86
CA TRP A 133 7.52 1.45 -0.64
C TRP A 133 7.19 2.21 0.65
N ILE A 134 7.88 1.89 1.75
CA ILE A 134 7.75 2.61 3.03
C ILE A 134 8.11 4.10 2.86
N GLU A 135 9.19 4.43 2.14
CA GLU A 135 9.52 5.83 1.82
C GLU A 135 8.37 6.54 1.08
N CYS A 136 7.70 5.86 0.14
CA CYS A 136 6.55 6.42 -0.55
C CYS A 136 5.36 6.67 0.40
N LEU A 137 5.13 5.77 1.36
CA LEU A 137 4.10 5.96 2.39
C LEU A 137 4.43 7.14 3.31
N ASP A 138 5.69 7.32 3.69
CA ASP A 138 6.14 8.45 4.51
C ASP A 138 5.95 9.79 3.78
N LEU A 139 6.26 9.83 2.48
CA LEU A 139 6.02 11.01 1.65
C LEU A 139 4.51 11.30 1.51
N LEU A 140 3.68 10.28 1.29
CA LEU A 140 2.23 10.40 1.24
C LEU A 140 1.65 10.96 2.54
N GLU A 141 2.05 10.41 3.69
CA GLU A 141 1.64 10.90 5.01
C GLU A 141 1.97 12.39 5.17
N ASN A 142 3.17 12.80 4.78
CA ASN A 142 3.59 14.19 4.83
C ASN A 142 2.73 15.11 3.93
N GLU A 143 2.32 14.66 2.75
CA GLU A 143 1.43 15.42 1.86
C GLU A 143 0.02 15.56 2.45
N ILE A 144 -0.52 14.48 3.04
CA ILE A 144 -1.83 14.49 3.71
C ILE A 144 -1.81 15.45 4.91
N LEU A 145 -0.80 15.37 5.78
CA LEU A 145 -0.70 16.25 6.95
C LEU A 145 -0.56 17.73 6.58
N LYS A 146 0.19 18.04 5.52
CA LYS A 146 0.33 19.42 5.01
C LYS A 146 -0.98 19.97 4.44
N SER A 147 -1.76 19.14 3.75
CA SER A 147 -3.05 19.56 3.20
C SER A 147 -4.14 19.74 4.28
N THR A 148 -3.97 19.11 5.45
CA THR A 148 -4.89 19.25 6.59
C THR A 148 -4.56 20.46 7.49
N SER A 149 -3.36 21.03 7.35
CA SER A 149 -2.86 22.17 8.15
C SER A 149 -3.08 23.55 7.49
N ASN A 150 -3.63 23.57 6.27
CA ASN A 150 -4.00 24.78 5.51
C ASN A 150 -5.51 24.94 5.47
#